data_AF-A0A1V2PY16-F1
#
_entry.id   AF-A0A1V2PY16-F1
#
_cell.length_a   1.000
_cell.length_b   1.000
_cell.length_c   1.000
_cell.angle_alpha   90.00
_cell.angle_beta   90.00
_cell.angle_gamma   90.00
#
_symmetry.space_group_name_H-M   'P 1'
#
loop_
_entity.id
_entity.type
_entity.pdbx_description
1 polymer ?
#
loop_
_entity_poly.entity_id
_entity_poly.type
_entity_poly.pdbx_seq_one_letter_code
_entity_poly.pdbx_strand_id
1 'polypeptide(L)'
;MRQRLSRLAAGAAALITTALVTAALLPAGPAAAESNGGVRVMPLGDSITEGTQVPGGYRIGLWQRFGSGNYRVDFVGSQFNGPASLGDHDHQGHPGWRIDQIDANVVTWLRNTTPRTVLLHIGTNDILQNRDVPNAPARLSALIDRITATVPNADVFVATIIPLSNPGQESAVRTFNAAIPGIVQSKVNAGKRVRLVDMHAALTTADLIDGVHPTATGYDKMAATWYNALRAVPGSIGDPVASQGRQVVGVPSGRCLDVPGTSTANGTQLQLWDCHGQSNQSWTHNSGRQLVVYGTKCLDAYGRGTANGTQVVIWDCHGDTNQQWNVNANGTITNVQSGLCLDAHNLGTANGTKLVLWSCTGQPNQQWIQRTPA
;
A
#
# COMPACT_ATOMS: atom_id res chain seq x y z
N MET A 1 85.90 -22.89 -35.26
CA MET A 1 85.74 -24.11 -36.08
C MET A 1 85.03 -25.16 -35.21
N ARG A 2 84.00 -25.85 -35.76
CA ARG A 2 83.02 -26.77 -35.12
C ARG A 2 81.77 -26.06 -34.54
N GLN A 3 80.64 -26.08 -35.28
CA GLN A 3 79.45 -26.97 -35.14
C GLN A 3 78.68 -26.68 -33.83
N ARG A 4 77.35 -26.53 -33.72
CA ARG A 4 76.12 -27.00 -34.41
C ARG A 4 74.98 -26.37 -33.57
N LEU A 5 73.81 -25.89 -34.03
CA LEU A 5 72.65 -26.64 -34.51
C LEU A 5 71.50 -25.65 -34.79
N SER A 6 70.75 -25.99 -35.82
CA SER A 6 69.54 -25.41 -36.38
C SER A 6 68.31 -25.50 -35.47
N ARG A 7 67.33 -24.61 -35.69
CA ARG A 7 65.89 -24.93 -35.69
C ARG A 7 65.10 -23.90 -36.50
N LEU A 8 64.36 -24.42 -37.49
CA LEU A 8 63.42 -23.74 -38.37
C LEU A 8 62.19 -23.25 -37.59
N ALA A 9 61.70 -22.04 -37.90
CA ALA A 9 60.37 -21.60 -37.54
C ALA A 9 59.52 -21.54 -38.82
N ALA A 10 58.58 -22.49 -38.96
CA ALA A 10 57.54 -22.47 -39.97
C ALA A 10 56.28 -21.83 -39.37
N GLY A 11 55.73 -20.82 -40.05
CA GLY A 11 54.51 -20.14 -39.66
C GLY A 11 53.27 -21.01 -39.91
N ALA A 12 52.32 -20.95 -38.97
CA ALA A 12 50.97 -21.47 -39.14
C ALA A 12 50.00 -20.30 -39.00
N ALA A 13 49.33 -19.95 -40.10
CA ALA A 13 48.20 -19.02 -40.11
C ALA A 13 46.95 -19.77 -39.62
N ALA A 14 46.35 -19.30 -38.52
CA ALA A 14 45.08 -19.82 -38.00
C ALA A 14 43.91 -19.06 -38.64
N LEU A 15 43.09 -19.76 -39.43
CA LEU A 15 41.77 -19.27 -39.85
C LEU A 15 40.81 -19.34 -38.65
N ILE A 16 40.34 -18.19 -38.19
CA ILE A 16 39.26 -18.08 -37.19
C ILE A 16 37.95 -18.02 -37.98
N THR A 17 37.13 -19.08 -37.85
CA THR A 17 35.74 -19.08 -38.31
C THR A 17 34.86 -18.51 -37.20
N THR A 18 34.29 -17.33 -37.42
CA THR A 18 33.29 -16.73 -36.53
C THR A 18 31.94 -17.40 -36.74
N ALA A 19 31.54 -18.25 -35.80
CA ALA A 19 30.16 -18.73 -35.73
C ALA A 19 29.26 -17.59 -35.21
N LEU A 20 28.39 -17.06 -36.07
CA LEU A 20 27.28 -16.20 -35.63
C LEU A 20 26.27 -17.05 -34.85
N VAL A 21 26.20 -16.84 -33.54
CA VAL A 21 25.10 -17.34 -32.72
C VAL A 21 23.96 -16.33 -32.84
N THR A 22 22.97 -16.64 -33.66
CA THR A 22 21.67 -15.95 -33.64
C THR A 22 20.93 -16.37 -32.38
N ALA A 23 20.97 -15.53 -31.34
CA ALA A 23 20.08 -15.67 -30.20
C ALA A 23 18.64 -15.43 -30.67
N ALA A 24 17.86 -16.50 -30.82
CA ALA A 24 16.44 -16.40 -31.02
C ALA A 24 15.82 -15.77 -29.75
N LEU A 25 15.31 -14.55 -29.86
CA LEU A 25 14.45 -13.94 -28.85
C LEU A 25 13.18 -14.78 -28.74
N LEU A 26 13.08 -15.57 -27.67
CA LEU A 26 11.81 -16.19 -27.30
C LEU A 26 10.85 -15.05 -26.89
N PRO A 27 9.58 -15.07 -27.35
CA PRO A 27 8.60 -14.11 -26.84
C PRO A 27 8.46 -14.31 -25.34
N ALA A 28 8.62 -13.24 -24.56
CA ALA A 28 8.36 -13.27 -23.14
C ALA A 28 6.92 -13.75 -22.92
N GLY A 29 6.76 -14.84 -22.17
CA GLY A 29 5.44 -15.24 -21.68
C GLY A 29 4.84 -14.12 -20.83
N PRO A 30 3.50 -14.09 -20.64
CA PRO A 30 2.88 -13.13 -19.75
C PRO A 30 3.55 -13.19 -18.38
N ALA A 31 4.01 -12.04 -17.87
CA ALA A 31 4.56 -11.94 -16.53
C ALA A 31 3.52 -12.52 -15.54
N ALA A 32 3.97 -13.39 -14.64
CA ALA A 32 3.12 -13.85 -13.56
C ALA A 32 2.84 -12.66 -12.63
N ALA A 33 1.58 -12.49 -12.22
CA ALA A 33 1.18 -11.42 -11.32
C ALA A 33 2.03 -11.41 -10.04
N GLU A 34 2.54 -10.24 -9.66
CA GLU A 34 3.42 -10.05 -8.49
C GLU A 34 2.60 -9.92 -7.21
N SER A 35 1.94 -11.02 -6.81
CA SER A 35 1.12 -10.95 -5.61
C SER A 35 1.96 -10.90 -4.33
N ASN A 36 1.70 -9.90 -3.48
CA ASN A 36 2.32 -9.76 -2.17
C ASN A 36 1.34 -9.99 -1.01
N GLY A 37 0.11 -10.42 -1.29
CA GLY A 37 -0.92 -10.73 -0.30
C GLY A 37 -1.53 -9.51 0.40
N GLY A 38 -1.30 -8.31 -0.14
CA GLY A 38 -1.91 -7.05 0.30
C GLY A 38 -3.34 -6.84 -0.20
N VAL A 39 -3.89 -5.65 0.08
CA VAL A 39 -5.18 -5.25 -0.47
C VAL A 39 -5.06 -4.98 -1.97
N ARG A 40 -5.89 -5.67 -2.74
CA ARG A 40 -5.86 -5.68 -4.21
C ARG A 40 -6.36 -4.35 -4.79
N VAL A 41 -5.47 -3.58 -5.41
CA VAL A 41 -5.73 -2.29 -6.05
C VAL A 41 -5.45 -2.44 -7.54
N MET A 42 -6.42 -2.11 -8.41
CA MET A 42 -6.25 -2.14 -9.86
C MET A 42 -6.01 -0.73 -10.40
N PRO A 43 -4.80 -0.38 -10.86
CA PRO A 43 -4.56 0.81 -11.67
C PRO A 43 -5.11 0.56 -13.09
N LEU A 44 -6.25 1.16 -13.43
CA LEU A 44 -6.96 0.96 -14.70
C LEU A 44 -6.96 2.23 -15.55
N GLY A 45 -6.45 2.14 -16.77
CA GLY A 45 -6.42 3.31 -17.64
C GLY A 45 -5.68 3.11 -18.95
N ASP A 46 -5.13 4.21 -19.46
CA ASP A 46 -4.40 4.27 -20.72
C ASP A 46 -2.87 4.39 -20.52
N SER A 47 -2.16 5.05 -21.44
CA SER A 47 -0.72 5.31 -21.40
C SER A 47 -0.27 6.09 -20.18
N ILE A 48 -1.14 6.89 -19.56
CA ILE A 48 -0.82 7.64 -18.34
C ILE A 48 -0.78 6.71 -17.12
N THR A 49 -1.57 5.62 -17.13
CA THR A 49 -1.51 4.59 -16.08
C THR A 49 -0.36 3.60 -16.31
N GLU A 50 -0.10 3.25 -17.57
CA GLU A 50 1.05 2.42 -17.95
C GLU A 50 2.39 3.15 -17.74
N GLY A 51 2.45 4.46 -17.99
CA GLY A 51 3.65 5.27 -17.81
C GLY A 51 4.57 5.28 -19.04
N THR A 52 4.03 5.46 -20.25
CA THR A 52 4.75 5.23 -21.54
C THR A 52 6.12 5.91 -21.68
N GLN A 53 6.37 7.02 -20.99
CA GLN A 53 7.66 7.73 -21.01
C GLN A 53 8.42 7.70 -19.68
N VAL A 54 7.75 7.24 -18.62
CA VAL A 54 8.33 7.01 -17.29
C VAL A 54 7.73 5.68 -16.83
N PRO A 55 8.31 4.53 -17.23
CA PRO A 55 7.72 3.22 -16.96
C PRO A 55 7.34 3.10 -15.49
N GLY A 56 6.12 2.66 -15.17
CA GLY A 56 5.58 2.69 -13.80
C GLY A 56 4.75 3.94 -13.47
N GLY A 57 5.00 5.08 -14.12
CA GLY A 57 4.23 6.32 -14.00
C GLY A 57 3.99 6.73 -12.55
N TYR A 58 2.74 7.07 -12.22
CA TYR A 58 2.35 7.43 -10.84
C TYR A 58 2.43 6.26 -9.86
N ARG A 59 2.47 5.00 -10.32
CA ARG A 59 2.52 3.82 -9.43
C ARG A 59 3.80 3.80 -8.63
N ILE A 60 4.91 4.34 -9.15
CA ILE A 60 6.18 4.49 -8.42
C ILE A 60 5.98 5.31 -7.13
N GLY A 61 5.51 6.55 -7.27
CA GLY A 61 5.29 7.43 -6.12
C GLY A 61 4.17 6.93 -5.21
N LEU A 62 3.19 6.23 -5.76
CA LEU A 62 2.06 5.69 -5.00
C LEU A 62 2.51 4.50 -4.12
N TRP A 63 3.33 3.60 -4.68
CA TRP A 63 3.95 2.49 -3.96
C TRP A 63 4.82 2.96 -2.80
N GLN A 64 5.66 3.97 -3.03
CA GLN A 64 6.50 4.57 -1.99
C GLN A 64 5.67 5.16 -0.84
N ARG A 65 4.54 5.80 -1.17
CA ARG A 65 3.59 6.34 -0.18
C ARG A 65 2.88 5.24 0.60
N PHE A 66 2.52 4.12 -0.03
CA PHE A 66 2.01 2.95 0.68
C PHE A 66 3.04 2.41 1.66
N GLY A 67 4.29 2.21 1.22
CA GLY A 67 5.38 1.76 2.09
C GLY A 67 5.61 2.70 3.28
N SER A 68 5.68 4.01 3.04
CA SER A 68 5.84 5.02 4.10
C SER A 68 4.63 5.11 5.03
N GLY A 69 3.43 4.83 4.50
CA GLY A 69 2.19 4.74 5.27
C GLY A 69 1.99 3.38 5.96
N ASN A 70 2.95 2.46 5.83
CA ASN A 70 2.86 1.06 6.25
C ASN A 70 1.65 0.31 5.68
N TYR A 71 1.12 0.66 4.52
CA TYR A 71 0.06 -0.11 3.87
C TYR A 71 0.64 -1.29 3.09
N ARG A 72 -0.01 -2.46 3.16
CA ARG A 72 0.31 -3.61 2.32
C ARG A 72 -0.70 -3.67 1.19
N VAL A 73 -0.31 -3.16 0.03
CA VAL A 73 -1.13 -3.11 -1.19
C VAL A 73 -0.58 -4.11 -2.20
N ASP A 74 -1.49 -4.77 -2.90
CA ASP A 74 -1.24 -5.68 -4.01
C ASP A 74 -1.75 -5.00 -5.28
N PHE A 75 -0.88 -4.49 -6.15
CA PHE A 75 -1.36 -4.03 -7.45
C PHE A 75 -1.80 -5.24 -8.27
N VAL A 76 -2.87 -5.07 -9.06
CA VAL A 76 -3.39 -6.17 -9.87
C VAL A 76 -3.75 -5.70 -11.27
N GLY A 77 -3.49 -6.59 -12.23
CA GLY A 77 -3.85 -6.43 -13.63
C GLY A 77 -3.08 -7.41 -14.49
N SER A 78 -3.29 -7.35 -15.80
CA SER A 78 -2.63 -8.22 -16.77
C SER A 78 -1.40 -7.59 -17.43
N GLN A 79 -1.15 -6.30 -17.17
CA GLN A 79 -0.01 -5.56 -17.71
C GLN A 79 1.06 -5.42 -16.64
N PHE A 80 2.31 -5.26 -17.06
CA PHE A 80 3.48 -5.29 -16.20
C PHE A 80 4.56 -4.36 -16.73
N ASN A 81 4.96 -3.34 -15.97
CA ASN A 81 6.16 -2.54 -16.23
C ASN A 81 6.56 -1.69 -14.99
N GLY A 82 7.77 -1.12 -15.03
CA GLY A 82 8.27 -0.15 -14.05
C GLY A 82 9.74 -0.38 -13.68
N PRO A 83 10.35 0.52 -12.89
CA PRO A 83 11.70 0.33 -12.37
C PRO A 83 11.69 -0.64 -11.19
N ALA A 84 12.83 -1.25 -10.87
CA ALA A 84 12.96 -2.14 -9.71
C ALA A 84 12.58 -1.51 -8.34
N SER A 85 12.52 -0.17 -8.25
CA SER A 85 12.05 0.52 -7.04
C SER A 85 10.53 0.48 -6.86
N LEU A 86 9.78 0.12 -7.91
CA LEU A 86 8.37 -0.23 -7.84
C LEU A 86 8.29 -1.71 -7.45
N GLY A 87 7.91 -1.99 -6.21
CA GLY A 87 7.95 -3.36 -5.66
C GLY A 87 6.87 -4.30 -6.19
N ASP A 88 5.89 -3.76 -6.92
CA ASP A 88 4.80 -4.48 -7.57
C ASP A 88 4.46 -3.74 -8.87
N HIS A 89 4.75 -4.39 -9.99
CA HIS A 89 4.69 -3.80 -11.32
C HIS A 89 3.33 -4.00 -12.01
N ASP A 90 2.41 -4.74 -11.41
CA ASP A 90 1.14 -5.09 -12.04
C ASP A 90 0.25 -3.86 -12.27
N HIS A 91 -0.44 -3.82 -13.41
CA HIS A 91 -1.42 -2.79 -13.72
C HIS A 91 -2.38 -3.23 -14.84
N GLN A 92 -3.39 -2.40 -15.10
CA GLN A 92 -4.33 -2.53 -16.22
C GLN A 92 -4.33 -1.26 -17.08
N GLY A 93 -3.14 -0.74 -17.37
CA GLY A 93 -2.92 0.44 -18.21
C GLY A 93 -2.61 0.05 -19.65
N HIS A 94 -3.32 0.63 -20.63
CA HIS A 94 -3.19 0.25 -22.05
C HIS A 94 -2.92 1.49 -22.93
N PRO A 95 -1.67 1.71 -23.38
CA PRO A 95 -1.33 2.86 -24.20
C PRO A 95 -2.21 3.03 -25.44
N GLY A 96 -2.73 4.24 -25.65
CA GLY A 96 -3.59 4.57 -26.79
C GLY A 96 -5.04 4.11 -26.69
N TRP A 97 -5.44 3.44 -25.59
CA TRP A 97 -6.80 2.93 -25.45
C TRP A 97 -7.79 3.99 -24.97
N ARG A 98 -9.01 3.85 -25.47
CA ARG A 98 -10.19 4.68 -25.16
C ARG A 98 -11.14 3.98 -24.20
N ILE A 99 -12.15 4.72 -23.75
CA ILE A 99 -13.22 4.21 -22.86
C ILE A 99 -13.89 2.96 -23.44
N ASP A 100 -14.24 2.94 -24.73
CA ASP A 100 -14.95 1.81 -25.37
C ASP A 100 -14.11 0.52 -25.40
N GLN A 101 -12.79 0.66 -25.55
CA GLN A 101 -11.88 -0.47 -25.59
C GLN A 101 -11.64 -1.06 -24.18
N ILE A 102 -11.57 -0.20 -23.16
CA ILE A 102 -11.56 -0.65 -21.77
C ILE A 102 -12.89 -1.34 -21.41
N ASP A 103 -14.03 -0.75 -21.76
CA ASP A 103 -15.37 -1.29 -21.47
C ASP A 103 -15.57 -2.71 -22.04
N ALA A 104 -15.04 -2.96 -23.24
CA ALA A 104 -15.12 -4.26 -23.91
C ALA A 104 -14.40 -5.39 -23.13
N ASN A 105 -13.43 -5.06 -22.28
CA ASN A 105 -12.57 -6.05 -21.62
C ASN A 105 -12.67 -6.05 -20.08
N VAL A 106 -13.18 -4.97 -19.48
CA VAL A 106 -13.10 -4.72 -18.04
C VAL A 106 -13.73 -5.83 -17.19
N VAL A 107 -14.81 -6.47 -17.66
CA VAL A 107 -15.48 -7.55 -16.91
C VAL A 107 -14.55 -8.74 -16.72
N THR A 108 -13.82 -9.14 -17.75
CA THR A 108 -12.87 -10.26 -17.67
C THR A 108 -11.74 -9.93 -16.70
N TRP A 109 -11.16 -8.74 -16.79
CA TRP A 109 -10.07 -8.33 -15.90
C TRP A 109 -10.50 -8.26 -14.44
N LEU A 110 -11.67 -7.65 -14.17
CA LEU A 110 -12.23 -7.55 -12.82
C LEU A 110 -12.55 -8.92 -12.22
N ARG A 111 -13.03 -9.88 -13.02
CA ARG A 111 -13.29 -11.24 -12.54
C ARG A 111 -12.00 -12.02 -12.26
N ASN A 112 -10.97 -11.82 -13.08
CA ASN A 112 -9.70 -12.53 -12.90
C ASN A 112 -8.90 -11.98 -11.70
N THR A 113 -9.06 -10.71 -11.37
CA THR A 113 -8.25 -10.02 -10.36
C THR A 113 -9.03 -9.61 -9.11
N THR A 114 -10.37 -9.63 -9.13
CA THR A 114 -11.25 -9.34 -7.99
C THR A 114 -10.74 -8.19 -7.10
N PRO A 115 -10.49 -6.98 -7.66
CA PRO A 115 -9.87 -5.91 -6.89
C PRO A 115 -10.80 -5.41 -5.79
N ARG A 116 -10.22 -5.01 -4.64
CA ARG A 116 -10.93 -4.24 -3.62
C ARG A 116 -11.09 -2.78 -4.02
N THR A 117 -10.14 -2.27 -4.80
CA THR A 117 -10.13 -0.87 -5.23
C THR A 117 -9.74 -0.74 -6.68
N VAL A 118 -10.42 0.14 -7.42
CA VAL A 118 -10.11 0.45 -8.83
C VAL A 118 -9.76 1.93 -8.93
N LEU A 119 -8.61 2.23 -9.53
CA LEU A 119 -8.19 3.59 -9.88
C LEU A 119 -8.44 3.77 -11.38
N LEU A 120 -9.52 4.45 -11.75
CA LEU A 120 -9.90 4.65 -13.15
C LEU A 120 -9.43 6.02 -13.65
N HIS A 121 -8.46 6.04 -14.56
CA HIS A 121 -8.05 7.25 -15.30
C HIS A 121 -8.06 6.96 -16.81
N ILE A 122 -9.13 7.37 -17.49
CA ILE A 122 -9.37 7.05 -18.90
C ILE A 122 -10.12 8.20 -19.60
N GLY A 123 -10.03 8.25 -20.92
CA GLY A 123 -10.74 9.21 -21.77
C GLY A 123 -9.82 10.17 -22.52
N THR A 124 -8.53 10.22 -22.16
CA THR A 124 -7.52 11.04 -22.86
C THR A 124 -7.53 10.73 -24.35
N ASN A 125 -7.51 9.44 -24.69
CA ASN A 125 -7.50 8.98 -26.09
C ASN A 125 -8.82 9.22 -26.82
N ASP A 126 -9.96 9.29 -26.12
CA ASP A 126 -11.21 9.70 -26.75
C ASP A 126 -11.11 11.13 -27.29
N ILE A 127 -10.44 12.02 -26.54
CA ILE A 127 -10.14 13.39 -26.97
C ILE A 127 -9.09 13.42 -28.08
N LEU A 128 -7.92 12.79 -27.86
CA LEU A 128 -6.81 12.84 -28.80
C LEU A 128 -7.15 12.25 -30.17
N GLN A 129 -7.98 11.21 -30.20
CA GLN A 129 -8.40 10.52 -31.43
C GLN A 129 -9.71 11.08 -31.99
N ASN A 130 -10.25 12.15 -31.40
CA ASN A 130 -11.55 12.75 -31.74
C ASN A 130 -12.68 11.71 -31.86
N ARG A 131 -12.67 10.72 -30.97
CA ARG A 131 -13.64 9.62 -30.98
C ARG A 131 -14.87 10.06 -30.21
N ASP A 132 -15.91 10.49 -30.94
CA ASP A 132 -17.25 10.74 -30.39
C ASP A 132 -17.21 11.45 -29.03
N VAL A 133 -16.45 12.56 -29.00
CA VAL A 133 -16.15 13.33 -27.80
C VAL A 133 -17.42 13.80 -27.08
N PRO A 134 -18.48 14.28 -27.77
CA PRO A 134 -19.72 14.69 -27.09
C PRO A 134 -20.37 13.57 -26.25
N ASN A 135 -20.23 12.30 -26.66
CA ASN A 135 -20.80 11.16 -25.94
C ASN A 135 -19.79 10.41 -25.07
N ALA A 136 -18.53 10.85 -25.00
CA ALA A 136 -17.52 10.25 -24.12
C ALA A 136 -17.96 10.25 -22.64
N PRO A 137 -18.59 11.30 -22.09
CA PRO A 137 -19.09 11.26 -20.70
C PRO A 137 -20.14 10.16 -20.46
N ALA A 138 -21.03 9.93 -21.43
CA ALA A 138 -22.03 8.86 -21.34
C ALA A 138 -21.35 7.47 -21.34
N ARG A 139 -20.33 7.28 -22.18
CA ARG A 139 -19.51 6.06 -22.20
C ARG A 139 -18.76 5.84 -20.89
N LEU A 140 -18.19 6.89 -20.29
CA LEU A 140 -17.56 6.80 -18.96
C LEU A 140 -18.57 6.38 -17.89
N SER A 141 -19.78 6.98 -17.90
CA SER A 141 -20.86 6.64 -16.97
C SER A 141 -21.25 5.17 -17.07
N ALA A 142 -21.40 4.64 -18.30
CA ALA A 142 -21.70 3.24 -18.56
C ALA A 142 -20.56 2.29 -18.13
N LEU A 143 -19.31 2.69 -18.34
CA LEU A 143 -18.14 1.94 -17.87
C LEU A 143 -18.14 1.82 -16.34
N ILE A 144 -18.44 2.91 -15.61
CA ILE A 144 -18.53 2.89 -14.15
C ILE A 144 -19.67 1.96 -13.69
N ASP A 145 -20.82 1.97 -14.38
CA ASP A 145 -21.91 1.01 -14.09
C ASP A 145 -21.45 -0.43 -14.28
N ARG A 146 -20.73 -0.73 -15.36
CA ARG A 146 -20.20 -2.08 -15.63
C ARG A 146 -19.19 -2.52 -14.56
N ILE A 147 -18.29 -1.64 -14.14
CA ILE A 147 -17.33 -1.92 -13.05
C ILE A 147 -18.09 -2.19 -11.75
N THR A 148 -18.96 -1.27 -11.33
CA THR A 148 -19.68 -1.36 -10.04
C THR A 148 -20.77 -2.44 -10.01
N ALA A 149 -21.19 -2.97 -11.16
CA ALA A 149 -22.01 -4.17 -11.25
C ALA A 149 -21.17 -5.45 -11.13
N THR A 150 -19.94 -5.45 -11.64
CA THR A 150 -19.05 -6.62 -11.64
C THR A 150 -18.36 -6.81 -10.29
N VAL A 151 -17.93 -5.72 -9.65
CA VAL A 151 -17.28 -5.72 -8.32
C VAL A 151 -18.06 -4.81 -7.36
N PRO A 152 -19.26 -5.21 -6.91
CA PRO A 152 -20.17 -4.32 -6.16
C PRO A 152 -19.63 -3.86 -4.80
N ASN A 153 -18.65 -4.58 -4.25
CA ASN A 153 -18.02 -4.26 -2.97
C ASN A 153 -16.72 -3.44 -3.11
N ALA A 154 -16.25 -3.20 -4.35
CA ALA A 154 -15.04 -2.45 -4.58
C ALA A 154 -15.26 -0.94 -4.43
N ASP A 155 -14.25 -0.23 -3.94
CA ASP A 155 -14.18 1.23 -3.98
C ASP A 155 -13.62 1.67 -5.35
N VAL A 156 -14.41 2.41 -6.13
CA VAL A 156 -14.04 2.85 -7.48
C VAL A 156 -13.71 4.35 -7.46
N PHE A 157 -12.46 4.69 -7.68
CA PHE A 157 -12.03 6.09 -7.76
C PHE A 157 -11.89 6.49 -9.22
N VAL A 158 -12.60 7.53 -9.63
CA VAL A 158 -12.66 8.02 -11.01
C VAL A 158 -11.94 9.36 -11.07
N ALA A 159 -10.85 9.40 -11.83
CA ALA A 159 -10.08 10.62 -12.02
C ALA A 159 -10.63 11.47 -13.17
N THR A 160 -10.56 12.78 -13.01
CA THR A 160 -10.57 13.69 -14.17
C THR A 160 -9.33 13.47 -15.03
N ILE A 161 -9.39 13.72 -16.33
CA ILE A 161 -8.19 13.69 -17.20
C ILE A 161 -7.29 14.87 -16.83
N ILE A 162 -5.97 14.66 -16.82
CA ILE A 162 -4.95 15.71 -16.61
C ILE A 162 -4.98 16.80 -17.71
N PRO A 163 -4.36 17.97 -17.51
CA PRO A 163 -4.29 18.98 -18.58
C PRO A 163 -3.54 18.48 -19.81
N LEU A 164 -3.87 19.02 -20.99
CA LEU A 164 -3.13 18.81 -22.24
C LEU A 164 -2.53 20.12 -22.74
N SER A 165 -1.37 20.08 -23.42
CA SER A 165 -0.73 21.29 -23.93
C SER A 165 -1.40 21.87 -25.18
N ASN A 166 -2.10 21.04 -25.97
CA ASN A 166 -2.84 21.53 -27.13
C ASN A 166 -4.13 22.24 -26.68
N PRO A 167 -4.33 23.54 -27.00
CA PRO A 167 -5.47 24.31 -26.47
C PRO A 167 -6.85 23.77 -26.88
N GLY A 168 -6.97 23.22 -28.09
CA GLY A 168 -8.23 22.65 -28.58
C GLY A 168 -8.58 21.36 -27.83
N GLN A 169 -7.60 20.49 -27.62
CA GLN A 169 -7.76 19.26 -26.85
C GLN A 169 -7.99 19.56 -25.36
N GLU A 170 -7.31 20.56 -24.79
CA GLU A 170 -7.52 21.00 -23.41
C GLU A 170 -8.92 21.57 -23.19
N SER A 171 -9.46 22.33 -24.15
CA SER A 171 -10.85 22.79 -24.11
C SER A 171 -11.84 21.62 -24.10
N ALA A 172 -11.58 20.59 -24.92
CA ALA A 172 -12.38 19.37 -24.93
C ALA A 172 -12.22 18.55 -23.64
N VAL A 173 -11.02 18.45 -23.06
CA VAL A 173 -10.76 17.85 -21.75
C VAL A 173 -11.54 18.56 -20.66
N ARG A 174 -11.56 19.89 -20.63
CA ARG A 174 -12.34 20.67 -19.65
C ARG A 174 -13.84 20.40 -19.78
N THR A 175 -14.33 20.32 -21.01
CA THR A 175 -15.74 19.99 -21.28
C THR A 175 -16.08 18.57 -20.79
N PHE A 176 -15.22 17.59 -21.07
CA PHE A 176 -15.38 16.22 -20.59
C PHE A 176 -15.30 16.14 -19.05
N ASN A 177 -14.28 16.75 -18.44
CA ASN A 177 -14.06 16.76 -17.00
C ASN A 177 -15.22 17.42 -16.23
N ALA A 178 -15.84 18.46 -16.79
CA ALA A 178 -16.99 19.13 -16.18
C ALA A 178 -18.20 18.20 -15.98
N ALA A 179 -18.32 17.11 -16.75
CA ALA A 179 -19.40 16.13 -16.59
C ALA A 179 -19.13 15.09 -15.47
N ILE A 180 -17.86 14.84 -15.12
CA ILE A 180 -17.46 13.75 -14.22
C ILE A 180 -18.03 13.89 -12.80
N PRO A 181 -18.04 15.08 -12.16
CA PRO A 181 -18.64 15.23 -10.83
C PRO A 181 -20.11 14.82 -10.80
N GLY A 182 -20.90 15.21 -11.81
CA GLY A 182 -22.31 14.83 -11.92
C GLY A 182 -22.50 13.32 -12.14
N ILE A 183 -21.65 12.70 -12.97
CA ILE A 183 -21.64 11.25 -13.18
C ILE A 183 -21.37 10.54 -11.86
N VAL A 184 -20.27 10.87 -11.18
CA VAL A 184 -19.88 10.25 -9.90
C VAL A 184 -20.98 10.42 -8.86
N GLN A 185 -21.52 11.64 -8.70
CA GLN A 185 -22.58 11.90 -7.74
C GLN A 185 -23.85 11.08 -8.03
N SER A 186 -24.20 10.89 -9.31
CA SER A 186 -25.34 10.02 -9.67
C SER A 186 -25.12 8.57 -9.23
N LYS A 187 -23.89 8.04 -9.33
CA LYS A 187 -23.56 6.68 -8.87
C LYS A 187 -23.59 6.56 -7.35
N VAL A 188 -23.09 7.58 -6.65
CA VAL A 188 -23.16 7.66 -5.18
C VAL A 188 -24.62 7.68 -4.71
N ASN A 189 -25.48 8.49 -5.34
CA ASN A 189 -26.91 8.52 -5.03
C ASN A 189 -27.61 7.18 -5.29
N ALA A 190 -27.09 6.37 -6.22
CA ALA A 190 -27.52 4.99 -6.46
C ALA A 190 -26.89 3.96 -5.50
N GLY A 191 -26.22 4.40 -4.43
CA GLY A 191 -25.60 3.54 -3.42
C GLY A 191 -24.28 2.89 -3.85
N LYS A 192 -23.70 3.30 -4.98
CA LYS A 192 -22.40 2.76 -5.43
C LYS A 192 -21.24 3.43 -4.70
N ARG A 193 -20.18 2.67 -4.45
CA ARG A 193 -18.94 3.14 -3.80
C ARG A 193 -18.01 3.81 -4.82
N VAL A 194 -18.44 4.94 -5.38
CA VAL A 194 -17.69 5.68 -6.41
C VAL A 194 -17.23 7.02 -5.84
N ARG A 195 -16.00 7.45 -6.18
CA ARG A 195 -15.42 8.70 -5.69
C ARG A 195 -14.70 9.45 -6.80
N LEU A 196 -14.81 10.77 -6.77
CA LEU A 196 -14.09 11.65 -7.69
C LEU A 196 -12.67 11.88 -7.19
N VAL A 197 -11.71 11.90 -8.11
CA VAL A 197 -10.34 12.36 -7.87
C VAL A 197 -10.02 13.45 -8.89
N ASP A 198 -9.88 14.69 -8.45
CA ASP A 198 -9.55 15.81 -9.34
C ASP A 198 -8.05 15.81 -9.67
N MET A 199 -7.69 15.02 -10.68
CA MET A 199 -6.33 14.92 -11.19
C MET A 199 -5.96 16.10 -12.08
N HIS A 200 -6.94 16.79 -12.67
CA HIS A 200 -6.71 17.92 -13.56
C HIS A 200 -6.10 19.09 -12.78
N ALA A 201 -6.70 19.40 -11.63
CA ALA A 201 -6.22 20.46 -10.74
C ALA A 201 -4.83 20.19 -10.13
N ALA A 202 -4.38 18.93 -10.10
CA ALA A 202 -3.11 18.55 -9.51
C ALA A 202 -1.90 18.81 -10.42
N LEU A 203 -2.11 18.96 -11.73
CA LEU A 203 -1.03 19.07 -12.72
C LEU A 203 -1.14 20.37 -13.53
N THR A 204 -0.04 20.74 -14.17
CA THR A 204 0.04 21.84 -15.14
C THR A 204 0.71 21.34 -16.42
N THR A 205 0.68 22.12 -17.50
CA THR A 205 1.38 21.77 -18.75
C THR A 205 2.90 21.70 -18.58
N ALA A 206 3.46 22.38 -17.58
CA ALA A 206 4.89 22.27 -17.23
C ALA A 206 5.25 20.89 -16.65
N ASP A 207 4.26 20.13 -16.20
CA ASP A 207 4.46 18.79 -15.69
C ASP A 207 4.44 17.72 -16.81
N LEU A 208 4.34 18.11 -18.09
CA LEU A 208 4.21 17.21 -19.24
C LEU A 208 5.49 17.17 -20.10
N ILE A 209 5.81 16.01 -20.67
CA ILE A 209 6.99 15.81 -21.53
C ILE A 209 6.69 16.21 -22.98
N ASP A 210 5.60 15.70 -23.52
CA ASP A 210 5.18 15.87 -24.92
C ASP A 210 3.84 16.62 -25.05
N GLY A 211 3.36 17.18 -23.94
CA GLY A 211 2.06 17.83 -23.86
C GLY A 211 0.88 16.89 -23.61
N VAL A 212 1.13 15.59 -23.39
CA VAL A 212 0.14 14.58 -22.99
C VAL A 212 0.62 13.80 -21.77
N HIS A 213 1.84 13.27 -21.82
CA HIS A 213 2.36 12.37 -20.81
C HIS A 213 3.11 13.14 -19.71
N PRO A 214 2.83 12.87 -18.42
CA PRO A 214 3.54 13.50 -17.32
C PRO A 214 5.05 13.18 -17.28
N THR A 215 5.82 14.15 -16.79
CA THR A 215 7.18 13.98 -16.28
C THR A 215 7.18 13.13 -15.00
N ALA A 216 8.36 12.71 -14.53
CA ALA A 216 8.47 12.03 -13.24
C ALA A 216 7.86 12.85 -12.08
N THR A 217 8.09 14.17 -12.06
CA THR A 217 7.49 15.08 -11.08
C THR A 217 5.97 15.18 -11.23
N GLY A 218 5.46 15.25 -12.47
CA GLY A 218 4.03 15.22 -12.74
C GLY A 218 3.36 13.94 -12.26
N TYR A 219 3.99 12.79 -12.52
CA TYR A 219 3.53 11.50 -12.00
C TYR A 219 3.56 11.41 -10.48
N ASP A 220 4.54 12.03 -9.81
CA ASP A 220 4.57 12.07 -8.34
C ASP A 220 3.42 12.92 -7.75
N LYS A 221 3.04 14.02 -8.42
CA LYS A 221 1.84 14.79 -8.06
C LYS A 221 0.56 13.96 -8.23
N MET A 222 0.45 13.19 -9.32
CA MET A 222 -0.65 12.25 -9.50
C MET A 222 -0.68 11.20 -8.36
N ALA A 223 0.48 10.66 -8.00
CA ALA A 223 0.61 9.69 -6.91
C ALA A 223 0.14 10.25 -5.57
N ALA A 224 0.52 11.49 -5.23
CA ALA A 224 0.05 12.16 -4.02
C ALA A 224 -1.47 12.34 -4.02
N THR A 225 -2.03 12.72 -5.16
CA THR A 225 -3.47 12.95 -5.33
C THR A 225 -4.26 11.66 -5.15
N TRP A 226 -3.82 10.56 -5.78
CA TRP A 226 -4.39 9.23 -5.56
C TRP A 226 -4.28 8.79 -4.11
N TYR A 227 -3.10 8.90 -3.50
CA TYR A 227 -2.86 8.45 -2.13
C TYR A 227 -3.75 9.17 -1.11
N ASN A 228 -3.93 10.48 -1.26
CA ASN A 228 -4.81 11.27 -0.40
C ASN A 228 -6.27 10.84 -0.55
N ALA A 229 -6.73 10.60 -1.78
CA ALA A 229 -8.09 10.09 -2.02
C ALA A 229 -8.30 8.70 -1.40
N LEU A 230 -7.33 7.80 -1.56
CA LEU A 230 -7.38 6.44 -1.03
C LEU A 230 -7.44 6.43 0.50
N ARG A 231 -6.60 7.22 1.17
CA ARG A 231 -6.59 7.31 2.64
C ARG A 231 -7.85 7.88 3.25
N ALA A 232 -8.62 8.67 2.50
CA ALA A 232 -9.90 9.20 2.97
C ALA A 232 -10.99 8.11 3.06
N VAL A 233 -10.72 6.89 2.61
CA VAL A 233 -11.69 5.79 2.52
C VAL A 233 -11.20 4.59 3.32
N PRO A 234 -11.82 4.31 4.48
CA PRO A 234 -11.44 3.16 5.29
C PRO A 234 -11.49 1.84 4.50
N GLY A 235 -10.40 1.09 4.58
CA GLY A 235 -10.25 -0.22 3.96
C GLY A 235 -10.03 -0.25 2.44
N SER A 236 -10.01 0.89 1.72
CA SER A 236 -9.76 0.86 0.27
C SER A 236 -8.32 0.43 -0.08
N ILE A 237 -7.37 0.65 0.82
CA ILE A 237 -5.97 0.18 0.70
C ILE A 237 -5.56 -0.69 1.90
N GLY A 238 -6.56 -1.25 2.58
CA GLY A 238 -6.40 -1.87 3.89
C GLY A 238 -6.12 -0.85 4.98
N ASP A 239 -5.85 -1.37 6.16
CA ASP A 239 -5.33 -0.57 7.27
C ASP A 239 -3.80 -0.69 7.28
N PRO A 240 -3.06 0.32 7.80
CA PRO A 240 -1.60 0.21 7.94
C PRO A 240 -1.22 -1.07 8.67
N VAL A 241 -0.22 -1.83 8.25
CA VAL A 241 0.21 -3.10 8.87
C VAL A 241 0.52 -2.96 10.37
N ALA A 242 0.82 -1.75 10.85
CA ALA A 242 0.90 -1.43 12.28
C ALA A 242 -0.45 -1.55 13.04
N SER A 243 -1.56 -1.73 12.33
CA SER A 243 -2.95 -1.84 12.84
C SER A 243 -3.54 -3.26 12.81
N GLN A 244 -2.80 -4.24 12.28
CA GLN A 244 -3.07 -5.66 12.55
C GLN A 244 -2.47 -5.95 13.93
N GLY A 245 -3.31 -6.06 14.96
CA GLY A 245 -2.83 -6.14 16.33
C GLY A 245 -1.88 -7.32 16.52
N ARG A 246 -0.67 -7.02 17.01
CA ARG A 246 0.41 -7.98 17.25
C ARG A 246 0.26 -8.58 18.64
N GLN A 247 0.73 -9.81 18.81
CA GLN A 247 0.96 -10.35 20.14
C GLN A 247 2.20 -9.68 20.74
N VAL A 248 2.08 -9.16 21.97
CA VAL A 248 3.20 -8.69 22.79
C VAL A 248 3.55 -9.84 23.74
N VAL A 249 4.67 -10.52 23.50
CA VAL A 249 5.02 -11.77 24.19
C VAL A 249 6.17 -11.52 25.16
N GLY A 250 5.98 -11.88 26.43
CA GLY A 250 7.05 -11.85 27.43
C GLY A 250 8.11 -12.89 27.08
N VAL A 251 9.36 -12.44 26.89
CA VAL A 251 10.45 -13.31 26.42
C VAL A 251 10.68 -14.52 27.35
N PRO A 252 10.70 -14.39 28.70
CA PRO A 252 10.96 -15.54 29.56
C PRO A 252 9.78 -16.52 29.65
N SER A 253 8.56 -16.03 29.50
CA SER A 253 7.35 -16.84 29.68
C SER A 253 6.85 -17.48 28.39
N GLY A 254 7.16 -16.88 27.23
CA GLY A 254 6.52 -17.21 25.96
C GLY A 254 5.03 -16.87 25.92
N ARG A 255 4.53 -16.12 26.91
CA ARG A 255 3.12 -15.77 27.11
C ARG A 255 2.83 -14.35 26.68
N CYS A 256 1.59 -14.12 26.28
CA CYS A 256 1.12 -12.88 25.72
C CYS A 256 0.63 -11.90 26.80
N LEU A 257 0.79 -10.61 26.54
CA LEU A 257 0.07 -9.53 27.20
C LEU A 257 -1.43 -9.70 26.90
N ASP A 258 -2.19 -10.00 27.95
CA ASP A 258 -3.55 -10.51 27.84
C ASP A 258 -4.52 -9.67 28.67
N VAL A 259 -5.67 -9.34 28.09
CA VAL A 259 -6.82 -8.83 28.83
C VAL A 259 -7.61 -10.02 29.43
N PRO A 260 -7.65 -10.16 30.77
CA PRO A 260 -8.28 -11.30 31.41
C PRO A 260 -9.75 -11.44 31.04
N GLY A 261 -10.15 -12.66 30.69
CA GLY A 261 -11.55 -13.02 30.44
C GLY A 261 -12.20 -12.22 29.29
N THR A 262 -11.40 -11.71 28.35
CA THR A 262 -11.88 -10.87 27.23
C THR A 262 -12.63 -9.60 27.67
N SER A 263 -12.41 -9.16 28.92
CA SER A 263 -13.09 -7.99 29.49
C SER A 263 -12.88 -6.74 28.64
N THR A 264 -13.90 -5.89 28.55
CA THR A 264 -13.84 -4.55 27.97
C THR A 264 -14.03 -3.44 29.02
N ALA A 265 -14.08 -3.80 30.30
CA ALA A 265 -14.25 -2.85 31.39
C ALA A 265 -12.95 -2.07 31.65
N ASN A 266 -13.07 -0.75 31.76
CA ASN A 266 -11.95 0.13 32.15
C ASN A 266 -11.41 -0.27 33.53
N GLY A 267 -10.09 -0.22 33.69
CA GLY A 267 -9.41 -0.63 34.92
C GLY A 267 -9.16 -2.13 35.02
N THR A 268 -9.53 -2.94 34.02
CA THR A 268 -9.13 -4.36 34.00
C THR A 268 -7.61 -4.47 33.92
N GLN A 269 -6.98 -4.98 34.98
CA GLN A 269 -5.52 -5.16 35.04
C GLN A 269 -5.07 -6.30 34.13
N LEU A 270 -4.06 -6.03 33.29
CA LEU A 270 -3.51 -6.98 32.35
C LEU A 270 -2.78 -8.13 33.07
N GLN A 271 -2.67 -9.25 32.38
CA GLN A 271 -1.90 -10.41 32.83
C GLN A 271 -1.04 -11.03 31.71
N LEU A 272 -0.11 -11.92 32.09
CA LEU A 272 0.44 -12.90 31.17
C LEU A 272 -0.54 -14.06 31.00
N TRP A 273 -0.77 -14.47 29.75
CA TRP A 273 -1.55 -15.66 29.44
C TRP A 273 -1.00 -16.39 28.21
N ASP A 274 -1.22 -17.69 28.12
CA ASP A 274 -0.83 -18.48 26.94
C ASP A 274 -1.38 -17.83 25.66
N CYS A 275 -0.52 -17.73 24.65
CA CYS A 275 -0.88 -17.06 23.40
C CYS A 275 -1.89 -17.89 22.61
N HIS A 276 -3.08 -17.34 22.35
CA HIS A 276 -4.18 -18.03 21.67
C HIS A 276 -4.83 -17.21 20.54
N GLY A 277 -4.21 -16.10 20.14
CA GLY A 277 -4.54 -15.36 18.91
C GLY A 277 -5.87 -14.61 18.92
N GLN A 278 -6.62 -14.62 20.02
CA GLN A 278 -7.88 -13.88 20.11
C GLN A 278 -7.63 -12.37 20.26
N SER A 279 -8.68 -11.58 20.03
CA SER A 279 -8.63 -10.12 20.02
C SER A 279 -8.14 -9.51 21.34
N ASN A 280 -8.30 -10.19 22.48
CA ASN A 280 -7.84 -9.75 23.80
C ASN A 280 -6.30 -9.84 23.99
N GLN A 281 -5.59 -10.37 23.00
CA GLN A 281 -4.11 -10.45 22.94
C GLN A 281 -3.55 -9.76 21.68
N SER A 282 -4.40 -9.05 20.93
CA SER A 282 -4.06 -8.41 19.67
C SER A 282 -3.89 -6.91 19.90
N TRP A 283 -2.63 -6.44 19.88
CA TRP A 283 -2.25 -5.08 20.24
C TRP A 283 -1.70 -4.31 19.05
N THR A 284 -2.39 -3.22 18.70
CA THR A 284 -2.01 -2.29 17.63
C THR A 284 -1.19 -1.15 18.21
N HIS A 285 0.05 -0.96 17.78
CA HIS A 285 0.85 0.21 18.15
C HIS A 285 0.64 1.32 17.11
N ASN A 286 -0.08 2.37 17.48
CA ASN A 286 -0.46 3.43 16.55
C ASN A 286 0.56 4.59 16.50
N SER A 287 0.38 5.54 15.58
CA SER A 287 1.25 6.73 15.45
C SER A 287 1.21 7.67 16.66
N GLY A 288 0.15 7.57 17.49
CA GLY A 288 0.04 8.26 18.78
C GLY A 288 0.78 7.57 19.92
N ARG A 289 1.61 6.56 19.63
CA ARG A 289 2.35 5.72 20.61
C ARG A 289 1.46 4.91 21.54
N GLN A 290 0.19 4.71 21.23
CA GLN A 290 -0.70 3.90 22.05
C GLN A 290 -0.64 2.44 21.62
N LEU A 291 -0.67 1.52 22.59
CA LEU A 291 -0.93 0.10 22.36
C LEU A 291 -2.43 -0.14 22.52
N VAL A 292 -3.13 -0.32 21.40
CA VAL A 292 -4.58 -0.39 21.29
C VAL A 292 -5.04 -1.85 21.20
N VAL A 293 -6.03 -2.22 21.99
CA VAL A 293 -6.76 -3.51 21.95
C VAL A 293 -8.24 -3.26 21.68
N TYR A 294 -8.90 -4.18 20.98
CA TYR A 294 -10.31 -4.05 20.54
C TYR A 294 -10.63 -2.78 19.73
N GLY A 295 -9.62 -2.11 19.17
CA GLY A 295 -9.73 -0.86 18.41
C GLY A 295 -10.08 0.40 19.21
N THR A 296 -10.50 0.27 20.48
CA THR A 296 -11.03 1.38 21.29
C THR A 296 -10.42 1.48 22.68
N LYS A 297 -9.71 0.45 23.14
CA LYS A 297 -9.09 0.41 24.46
C LYS A 297 -7.57 0.49 24.34
N CYS A 298 -6.93 1.15 25.29
CA CYS A 298 -5.50 1.40 25.29
C CYS A 298 -4.85 0.79 26.53
N LEU A 299 -3.61 0.34 26.38
CA LEU A 299 -2.73 0.00 27.50
C LEU A 299 -2.47 1.26 28.32
N ASP A 300 -2.74 1.22 29.62
CA ASP A 300 -2.82 2.40 30.46
C ASP A 300 -2.08 2.19 31.79
N ALA A 301 -1.27 3.16 32.19
CA ALA A 301 -0.73 3.24 33.55
C ALA A 301 -1.81 3.81 34.50
N TYR A 302 -2.42 2.92 35.29
CA TYR A 302 -3.63 3.22 36.07
C TYR A 302 -3.49 4.49 36.92
N GLY A 303 -4.50 5.35 36.85
CA GLY A 303 -4.54 6.60 37.62
C GLY A 303 -3.42 7.58 37.26
N ARG A 304 -2.81 7.44 36.07
CA ARG A 304 -1.63 8.19 35.65
C ARG A 304 -0.43 8.01 36.61
N GLY A 305 -0.35 6.84 37.26
CA GLY A 305 0.67 6.53 38.25
C GLY A 305 2.08 6.48 37.65
N THR A 306 3.07 6.94 38.44
CA THR A 306 4.48 7.04 38.03
C THR A 306 5.42 6.28 38.97
N ALA A 307 4.87 5.53 39.94
CA ALA A 307 5.64 4.76 40.91
C ALA A 307 5.78 3.30 40.50
N ASN A 308 6.83 2.64 41.00
CA ASN A 308 6.97 1.18 40.90
C ASN A 308 5.74 0.48 41.50
N GLY A 309 5.23 -0.53 40.80
CA GLY A 309 4.03 -1.26 41.17
C GLY A 309 2.73 -0.63 40.67
N THR A 310 2.77 0.51 39.96
CA THR A 310 1.58 1.06 39.28
C THR A 310 0.99 0.00 38.36
N GLN A 311 -0.30 -0.29 38.51
CA GLN A 311 -0.98 -1.31 37.72
C GLN A 311 -1.05 -0.89 36.25
N VAL A 312 -0.81 -1.84 35.36
CA VAL A 312 -1.08 -1.66 33.93
C VAL A 312 -2.45 -2.26 33.62
N VAL A 313 -3.35 -1.42 33.12
CA VAL A 313 -4.76 -1.75 32.87
C VAL A 313 -5.13 -1.45 31.41
N ILE A 314 -6.33 -1.85 31.01
CA ILE A 314 -6.98 -1.25 29.84
C ILE A 314 -7.87 -0.08 30.26
N TRP A 315 -7.93 0.94 29.41
CA TRP A 315 -8.84 2.07 29.55
C TRP A 315 -9.30 2.54 28.17
N ASP A 316 -10.40 3.29 28.08
CA ASP A 316 -10.76 3.98 26.84
C ASP A 316 -9.60 4.83 26.34
N CYS A 317 -9.31 4.77 25.05
CA CYS A 317 -8.24 5.57 24.47
C CYS A 317 -8.58 7.07 24.56
N HIS A 318 -7.77 7.84 25.28
CA HIS A 318 -7.91 9.29 25.43
C HIS A 318 -6.65 10.08 25.00
N GLY A 319 -5.53 9.40 24.74
CA GLY A 319 -4.35 9.99 24.11
C GLY A 319 -3.36 10.66 25.08
N ASP A 320 -3.66 10.70 26.37
CA ASP A 320 -2.72 11.25 27.37
C ASP A 320 -1.46 10.40 27.51
N THR A 321 -0.42 10.98 28.10
CA THR A 321 0.91 10.38 28.18
C THR A 321 0.97 9.09 29.01
N ASN A 322 0.02 8.80 29.91
CA ASN A 322 -0.08 7.52 30.60
C ASN A 322 -0.49 6.36 29.68
N GLN A 323 -1.04 6.64 28.50
CA GLN A 323 -1.41 5.65 27.48
C GLN A 323 -0.39 5.56 26.34
N GLN A 324 0.68 6.35 26.39
CA GLN A 324 1.70 6.37 25.37
C GLN A 324 2.90 5.50 25.80
N TRP A 325 3.39 4.67 24.89
CA TRP A 325 4.40 3.67 25.14
C TRP A 325 5.45 3.68 24.03
N ASN A 326 6.73 3.71 24.42
CA ASN A 326 7.84 3.48 23.50
C ASN A 326 8.12 1.98 23.46
N VAL A 327 7.98 1.39 22.27
CA VAL A 327 8.41 0.01 22.00
C VAL A 327 9.85 0.08 21.49
N ASN A 328 10.81 -0.38 22.29
CA ASN A 328 12.23 -0.12 22.07
C ASN A 328 12.91 -1.30 21.35
N ALA A 329 13.93 -0.99 20.55
CA ALA A 329 14.71 -2.00 19.81
C ALA A 329 15.44 -3.00 20.72
N ASN A 330 15.69 -2.63 21.98
CA ASN A 330 16.32 -3.50 22.97
C ASN A 330 15.33 -4.44 23.69
N GLY A 331 14.07 -4.51 23.25
CA GLY A 331 13.06 -5.41 23.78
C GLY A 331 12.24 -4.86 24.96
N THR A 332 12.56 -3.69 25.50
CA THR A 332 11.72 -3.09 26.56
C THR A 332 10.54 -2.30 25.97
N ILE A 333 9.47 -2.19 26.75
CA ILE A 333 8.35 -1.28 26.47
C ILE A 333 8.29 -0.28 27.62
N THR A 334 8.45 1.02 27.34
CA THR A 334 8.47 2.06 28.38
C THR A 334 7.28 3.00 28.29
N ASN A 335 6.70 3.33 29.43
CA ASN A 335 5.62 4.31 29.52
C ASN A 335 6.19 5.72 29.32
N VAL A 336 5.59 6.53 28.46
CA VAL A 336 6.06 7.88 28.13
C VAL A 336 5.94 8.84 29.31
N GLN A 337 4.89 8.72 30.13
CA GLN A 337 4.70 9.61 31.28
C GLN A 337 5.71 9.35 32.41
N SER A 338 5.92 8.09 32.78
CA SER A 338 6.74 7.75 33.95
C SER A 338 8.19 7.41 33.61
N GLY A 339 8.48 7.03 32.37
CA GLY A 339 9.76 6.46 31.97
C GLY A 339 9.99 5.02 32.48
N LEU A 340 9.02 4.42 33.18
CA LEU A 340 9.11 3.07 33.72
C LEU A 340 8.80 2.00 32.65
N CYS A 341 9.31 0.78 32.88
CA CYS A 341 9.14 -0.36 31.99
C CYS A 341 7.86 -1.13 32.30
N LEU A 342 7.23 -1.68 31.25
CA LEU A 342 6.23 -2.73 31.36
C LEU A 342 6.90 -4.00 31.91
N ASP A 343 6.42 -4.47 33.06
CA ASP A 343 7.06 -5.50 33.86
C ASP A 343 6.07 -6.63 34.19
N ALA A 344 6.47 -7.87 33.93
CA ALA A 344 5.80 -9.04 34.48
C ALA A 344 6.19 -9.21 35.95
N HIS A 345 5.26 -8.90 36.84
CA HIS A 345 5.52 -8.66 38.26
C HIS A 345 6.24 -9.83 38.93
N ASN A 346 7.24 -9.50 39.77
CA ASN A 346 8.03 -10.44 40.55
C ASN A 346 8.68 -11.56 39.72
N LEU A 347 9.16 -11.24 38.51
CA LEU A 347 9.74 -12.22 37.58
C LEU A 347 8.78 -13.37 37.23
N GLY A 348 7.47 -13.17 37.39
CA GLY A 348 6.48 -14.21 37.18
C GLY A 348 6.41 -14.64 35.71
N THR A 349 6.27 -15.95 35.49
CA THR A 349 6.16 -16.54 34.15
C THR A 349 4.87 -17.32 33.94
N ALA A 350 4.08 -17.55 34.98
CA ALA A 350 2.84 -18.31 34.92
C ALA A 350 1.66 -17.52 34.35
N ASN A 351 0.65 -18.22 33.83
CA ASN A 351 -0.65 -17.65 33.53
C ASN A 351 -1.22 -16.90 34.75
N GLY A 352 -1.73 -15.69 34.53
CA GLY A 352 -2.26 -14.84 35.58
C GLY A 352 -1.24 -13.91 36.23
N THR A 353 0.05 -14.00 35.90
CA THR A 353 1.06 -13.03 36.36
C THR A 353 0.64 -11.62 35.95
N LYS A 354 0.52 -10.70 36.91
CA LYS A 354 0.05 -9.34 36.66
C LYS A 354 1.11 -8.45 36.04
N LEU A 355 0.67 -7.50 35.21
CA LEU A 355 1.54 -6.47 34.65
C LEU A 355 1.49 -5.20 35.49
N VAL A 356 2.68 -4.63 35.68
CA VAL A 356 2.89 -3.39 36.42
C VAL A 356 3.92 -2.51 35.70
N LEU A 357 4.02 -1.27 36.12
CA LEU A 357 5.19 -0.44 35.87
C LEU A 357 6.27 -0.71 36.90
N TRP A 358 7.51 -0.80 36.44
CA TRP A 358 8.66 -0.89 37.31
C TRP A 358 9.87 -0.17 36.73
N SER A 359 10.82 0.21 37.59
CA SER A 359 12.09 0.78 37.15
C SER A 359 12.73 -0.13 36.10
N CYS A 360 13.21 0.46 35.02
CA CYS A 360 13.86 -0.29 33.96
C CYS A 360 15.20 -0.84 34.48
N THR A 361 15.25 -2.14 34.74
CA THR A 361 16.40 -2.82 35.34
C THR A 361 17.17 -3.66 34.33
N GLY A 362 16.62 -3.86 33.12
CA GLY A 362 17.16 -4.78 32.12
C GLY A 362 16.92 -6.25 32.45
N GLN A 363 16.13 -6.54 33.50
CA GLN A 363 15.78 -7.90 33.90
C GLN A 363 14.92 -8.59 32.82
N PRO A 364 14.97 -9.94 32.73
CA PRO A 364 14.27 -10.67 31.67
C PRO A 364 12.75 -10.47 31.64
N ASN A 365 12.11 -10.24 32.78
CA ASN A 365 10.66 -10.01 32.90
C ASN A 365 10.19 -8.65 32.34
N GLN A 366 11.11 -7.82 31.85
CA GLN A 366 10.85 -6.55 31.16
C GLN A 366 11.12 -6.65 29.65
N GLN A 367 11.39 -7.85 29.14
CA GLN A 367 11.72 -8.12 27.74
C GLN A 367 10.51 -8.66 26.99
N TRP A 368 10.20 -8.02 25.87
CA TRP A 368 9.01 -8.25 25.06
C TRP A 368 9.38 -8.37 23.59
N ILE A 369 8.75 -9.33 22.90
CA ILE A 369 8.79 -9.43 21.44
C ILE A 369 7.40 -9.18 20.88
N GLN A 370 7.34 -8.56 19.70
CA GLN A 370 6.09 -8.41 18.96
C GLN A 370 6.07 -9.41 17.80
N ARG A 371 5.00 -10.19 17.67
CA ARG A 371 4.80 -11.12 16.54
C ARG A 371 3.38 -11.07 16.01
N THR A 372 3.22 -11.46 14.76
CA THR A 372 1.90 -11.67 14.14
C THR A 372 1.18 -12.80 14.89
N PRO A 373 -0.12 -12.67 15.22
CA PRO A 373 -0.89 -13.80 15.73
C PRO A 373 -0.79 -14.99 14.77
N ALA A 374 -0.63 -16.19 15.33
CA ALA A 374 -0.64 -17.44 14.57
C ALA A 374 -2.06 -17.89 14.24
#